data_AF-A0A0S4RA25-F1
#
_entry.id   AF-A0A0S4RA25-F1
#
_cell.length_a   1.000
_cell.length_b   1.000
_cell.length_c   1.000
_cell.angle_alpha   90.00
_cell.angle_beta   90.00
_cell.angle_gamma   90.00
#
_symmetry.space_group_name_H-M   'P 1'
#
loop_
_entity.id
_entity.type
_entity.pdbx_description
1 polymer ?
#
loop_
_entity_poly.entity_id
_entity_poly.type
_entity_poly.pdbx_seq_one_letter_code
_entity_poly.pdbx_strand_id
1 'polypeptide(L)'
;MSLINKKMFDCADKLIRGKIENALNANEVVGMLKDKSQRFLENDGIPYNILYGFSAEKQVYINDEYEVKQKDGLAYKYLVYTIGLIDGKVKPIGYYVDGDNNIRTRAIKMEALEHLIEALGNVRIKSTGEIKFMPWLEQIKESFESINNSFTTEYVKVSEGYDMPDLPSSCQKGHGERFEFMDILARMLLLRDKNGKIQARAYVWNKGLVKRYKNGEYETIDKPCCDLIYAENSTYRDILLSYLESNDIFNLWGQCNVYPFIDGALGDGIGYYKIELPTANKEMLLDAIEYNNAPWLDCFNHFKSDTGELFSYDWKHFGYSDNDLDFSIVDNDFILLKTGGECYREGELNTEYDEYYGERIDADAAVEVTLGDWTGITHEDNAVWSDYHGGYILSENSVWVDGDEDYTYSGSGVRLVEIDDKAYFFEMLDVYCA
;
A
#
# COMPACT_ATOMS: atom_id res chain seq x y z
N MET A 1 -17.47 -8.62 -10.23
CA MET A 1 -17.16 -10.07 -10.12
C MET A 1 -17.83 -10.99 -11.15
N SER A 2 -18.95 -10.63 -11.80
CA SER A 2 -19.78 -11.65 -12.48
C SER A 2 -19.37 -12.03 -13.91
N LEU A 3 -18.52 -11.28 -14.62
CA LEU A 3 -18.25 -11.55 -16.05
C LEU A 3 -16.91 -12.24 -16.32
N ILE A 4 -15.80 -11.80 -15.71
CA ILE A 4 -14.46 -12.38 -15.95
C ILE A 4 -14.36 -13.77 -15.32
N ASN A 5 -14.72 -13.91 -14.04
CA ASN A 5 -14.73 -15.21 -13.36
C ASN A 5 -15.69 -16.17 -14.07
N LYS A 6 -16.88 -15.71 -14.47
CA LYS A 6 -17.84 -16.53 -15.21
C LYS A 6 -17.29 -16.97 -16.57
N LYS A 7 -16.71 -16.07 -17.37
CA LYS A 7 -16.06 -16.44 -18.64
C LYS A 7 -14.93 -17.44 -18.45
N MET A 8 -14.11 -17.27 -17.41
CA MET A 8 -13.03 -18.22 -17.08
C MET A 8 -13.58 -19.60 -16.74
N PHE A 9 -14.58 -19.68 -15.86
CA PHE A 9 -15.23 -20.95 -15.49
C PHE A 9 -15.99 -21.58 -16.67
N ASP A 10 -16.64 -20.78 -17.52
CA ASP A 10 -17.34 -21.25 -18.72
C ASP A 10 -16.34 -21.82 -19.75
N CYS A 11 -15.17 -21.20 -19.91
CA CYS A 11 -14.08 -21.72 -20.75
C CYS A 11 -13.51 -23.02 -20.18
N ALA A 12 -13.31 -23.10 -18.86
CA ALA A 12 -12.84 -24.31 -18.19
C ALA A 12 -13.85 -25.47 -18.31
N ASP A 13 -15.15 -25.21 -18.11
CA ASP A 13 -16.22 -26.21 -18.28
C ASP A 13 -16.24 -26.76 -19.71
N LYS A 14 -16.18 -25.88 -20.73
CA LYS A 14 -16.10 -26.29 -22.13
C LYS A 14 -14.88 -27.14 -22.43
N LEU A 15 -13.71 -26.76 -21.90
CA LEU A 15 -12.47 -27.51 -22.09
C LEU A 15 -12.56 -28.90 -21.46
N ILE A 16 -13.04 -29.00 -20.22
CA ILE A 16 -13.20 -30.27 -19.50
C ILE A 16 -14.18 -31.17 -20.24
N ARG A 17 -15.35 -30.64 -20.63
CA ARG A 17 -16.34 -31.39 -21.41
C ARG A 17 -15.78 -31.89 -22.73
N GLY A 18 -15.09 -31.03 -23.48
CA GLY A 18 -14.45 -31.42 -24.74
C GLY A 18 -13.39 -32.52 -24.56
N LYS A 19 -12.62 -32.50 -23.45
CA LYS A 19 -11.69 -33.60 -23.13
C LYS A 19 -12.42 -34.91 -22.87
N ILE A 20 -13.50 -34.88 -22.08
CA ILE A 20 -14.29 -36.07 -21.78
C ILE A 20 -14.95 -36.61 -23.06
N GLU A 21 -15.50 -35.74 -23.92
CA GLU A 21 -16.09 -36.11 -25.21
C GLU A 21 -15.05 -36.74 -26.15
N ASN A 22 -13.86 -36.16 -26.25
CA ASN A 22 -12.78 -36.71 -27.05
C ASN A 22 -12.35 -38.10 -26.56
N ALA A 23 -12.21 -38.28 -25.25
CA ALA A 23 -11.87 -39.56 -24.66
C ALA A 23 -12.97 -40.62 -24.88
N LEU A 24 -14.25 -40.23 -24.79
CA LEU A 24 -15.39 -41.11 -25.13
C LEU A 24 -15.38 -41.50 -26.61
N ASN A 25 -15.17 -40.53 -27.52
CA ASN A 25 -15.15 -40.75 -28.97
C ASN A 25 -13.96 -41.60 -29.43
N ALA A 26 -12.82 -41.49 -28.75
CA ALA A 26 -11.64 -42.31 -28.98
C ALA A 26 -11.75 -43.73 -28.40
N ASN A 27 -12.90 -44.06 -27.77
CA ASN A 27 -13.10 -45.23 -26.91
C ASN A 27 -12.09 -45.30 -25.76
N GLU A 28 -11.32 -44.26 -25.46
CA GLU A 28 -10.29 -44.29 -24.42
C GLU A 28 -10.89 -44.51 -23.04
N VAL A 29 -12.16 -44.16 -22.82
CA VAL A 29 -12.89 -44.37 -21.57
C VAL A 29 -14.10 -45.27 -21.79
N VAL A 30 -14.10 -46.44 -21.15
CA VAL A 30 -15.21 -47.39 -21.10
C VAL A 30 -15.98 -47.17 -19.79
N GLY A 31 -17.15 -46.55 -19.89
CA GLY A 31 -18.06 -46.40 -18.75
C GLY A 31 -18.63 -47.75 -18.33
N MET A 32 -18.00 -48.43 -17.37
CA MET A 32 -18.53 -49.66 -16.80
C MET A 32 -18.82 -49.52 -15.31
N LEU A 33 -20.12 -49.50 -14.98
CA LEU A 33 -20.69 -49.67 -13.65
C LEU A 33 -20.29 -51.05 -13.10
N LYS A 34 -19.12 -51.17 -12.46
CA LYS A 34 -18.73 -52.41 -11.78
C LYS A 34 -19.50 -52.63 -10.47
N ASP A 35 -20.01 -51.57 -9.84
CA ASP A 35 -20.87 -51.58 -8.66
C ASP A 35 -21.51 -50.19 -8.40
N LYS A 36 -22.14 -49.96 -7.23
CA LYS A 36 -22.71 -48.67 -6.80
C LYS A 36 -21.67 -47.54 -6.66
N SER A 37 -20.38 -47.82 -6.79
CA SER A 37 -19.32 -46.83 -6.93
C SER A 37 -19.11 -46.56 -8.42
N GLN A 38 -19.39 -45.34 -8.84
CA GLN A 38 -19.12 -44.89 -10.21
C GLN A 38 -17.61 -44.97 -10.45
N ARG A 39 -17.18 -45.85 -11.36
CA ARG A 39 -15.79 -45.97 -11.80
C ARG A 39 -15.76 -45.89 -13.32
N PHE A 40 -14.83 -45.12 -13.84
CA PHE A 40 -14.55 -45.02 -15.27
C PHE A 40 -13.27 -45.76 -15.55
N LEU A 41 -13.20 -46.54 -16.63
CA LEU A 41 -12.03 -47.33 -16.96
C LEU A 41 -11.46 -46.87 -18.29
N GLU A 42 -10.14 -46.85 -18.43
CA GLU A 42 -9.50 -46.84 -19.73
C GLU A 42 -9.75 -48.17 -20.46
N ASN A 43 -9.49 -48.20 -21.78
CA ASN A 43 -9.62 -49.42 -22.59
C ASN A 43 -8.80 -50.61 -22.08
N ASP A 44 -7.73 -50.36 -21.33
CA ASP A 44 -6.88 -51.36 -20.71
C ASP A 44 -7.38 -51.83 -19.33
N GLY A 45 -8.51 -51.28 -18.86
CA GLY A 45 -9.14 -51.62 -17.59
C GLY A 45 -8.64 -50.79 -16.39
N ILE A 46 -7.83 -49.75 -16.60
CA ILE A 46 -7.32 -48.87 -15.54
C ILE A 46 -8.35 -47.80 -15.17
N PRO A 47 -8.64 -47.52 -13.89
CA PRO A 47 -9.50 -46.42 -13.48
C PRO A 47 -9.04 -45.06 -14.00
N TYR A 48 -9.97 -44.29 -14.54
CA TYR A 48 -9.75 -42.95 -15.06
C TYR A 48 -10.38 -41.92 -14.13
N ASN A 49 -9.58 -41.21 -13.35
CA ASN A 49 -10.02 -40.03 -12.62
C ASN A 49 -8.98 -38.91 -12.80
N ILE A 50 -9.42 -37.65 -12.87
CA ILE A 50 -8.54 -36.50 -13.03
C ILE A 50 -8.84 -35.46 -11.96
N LEU A 51 -7.80 -34.94 -11.31
CA LEU A 51 -7.88 -33.68 -10.58
C LEU A 51 -7.40 -32.55 -11.51
N TYR A 52 -8.28 -31.61 -11.80
CA TYR A 52 -8.07 -30.55 -12.76
C TYR A 52 -7.98 -29.19 -12.07
N GLY A 53 -6.80 -28.57 -12.09
CA GLY A 53 -6.57 -27.18 -11.67
C GLY A 53 -6.95 -26.16 -12.75
N PHE A 54 -6.77 -24.86 -12.48
CA PHE A 54 -7.23 -23.81 -13.39
C PHE A 54 -6.47 -23.69 -14.73
N SER A 55 -5.25 -24.21 -14.81
CA SER A 55 -4.45 -24.23 -16.04
C SER A 55 -4.28 -25.65 -16.59
N ALA A 56 -4.07 -25.77 -17.89
CA ALA A 56 -3.89 -27.05 -18.57
C ALA A 56 -2.69 -27.86 -18.04
N GLU A 57 -1.69 -27.16 -17.50
CA GLU A 57 -0.46 -27.71 -16.93
C GLU A 57 -0.65 -28.28 -15.52
N LYS A 58 -1.75 -27.92 -14.84
CA LYS A 58 -2.04 -28.31 -13.45
C LYS A 58 -3.08 -29.45 -13.41
N GLN A 59 -2.80 -30.56 -14.07
CA GLN A 59 -3.66 -31.74 -14.11
C GLN A 59 -2.95 -32.95 -13.48
N VAL A 60 -3.69 -33.70 -12.66
CA VAL A 60 -3.20 -34.95 -12.07
C VAL A 60 -4.13 -36.08 -12.48
N TYR A 61 -3.57 -37.07 -13.16
CA TYR A 61 -4.26 -38.32 -13.46
C TYR A 61 -4.19 -39.24 -12.24
N ILE A 62 -5.35 -39.60 -11.72
CA ILE A 62 -5.56 -40.49 -10.58
C ILE A 62 -5.98 -41.84 -11.14
N ASN A 63 -5.00 -42.71 -11.34
CA ASN A 63 -5.16 -44.05 -11.90
C ASN A 63 -5.00 -45.14 -10.80
N ASP A 64 -5.07 -46.41 -11.20
CA ASP A 64 -4.90 -47.54 -10.27
C ASP A 64 -3.49 -47.68 -9.66
N GLU A 65 -2.50 -46.97 -10.19
CA GLU A 65 -1.12 -46.96 -9.68
C GLU A 65 -1.07 -46.36 -8.27
N TYR A 66 -1.97 -45.41 -7.99
CA TYR A 66 -2.05 -44.65 -6.75
C TYR A 66 -3.12 -45.21 -5.82
N GLU A 67 -2.77 -45.58 -4.59
CA GLU A 67 -3.75 -46.04 -3.61
C GLU A 67 -4.50 -44.86 -2.93
N VAL A 68 -5.40 -44.22 -3.68
CA VAL A 68 -6.16 -43.04 -3.22
C VAL A 68 -7.60 -43.44 -2.92
N LYS A 69 -8.00 -43.34 -1.64
CA LYS A 69 -9.34 -43.68 -1.14
C LYS A 69 -9.88 -42.55 -0.25
N GLN A 70 -11.20 -42.48 -0.14
CA GLN A 70 -11.88 -41.62 0.83
C GLN A 70 -11.65 -42.14 2.25
N LYS A 71 -11.95 -41.30 3.26
CA LYS A 71 -11.78 -41.62 4.68
C LYS A 71 -12.53 -42.88 5.14
N ASP A 72 -13.61 -43.23 4.45
CA ASP A 72 -14.42 -44.43 4.67
C ASP A 72 -13.97 -45.65 3.84
N GLY A 73 -12.84 -45.54 3.12
CA GLY A 73 -12.28 -46.59 2.28
C GLY A 73 -12.89 -46.70 0.89
N LEU A 74 -13.88 -45.88 0.54
CA LEU A 74 -14.50 -45.88 -0.78
C LEU A 74 -13.62 -45.19 -1.83
N ALA A 75 -13.79 -45.59 -3.09
CA ALA A 75 -13.17 -44.90 -4.22
C ALA A 75 -13.83 -43.54 -4.46
N TYR A 76 -13.05 -42.61 -5.01
CA TYR A 76 -13.55 -41.36 -5.58
C TYR A 76 -14.53 -41.65 -6.74
N LYS A 77 -15.65 -40.92 -6.80
CA LYS A 77 -16.85 -41.26 -7.61
C LYS A 77 -16.98 -40.48 -8.93
N TYR A 78 -16.16 -39.45 -9.15
CA TYR A 78 -16.26 -38.56 -10.30
C TYR A 78 -15.05 -38.70 -11.21
N LEU A 79 -15.30 -38.62 -12.53
CA LEU A 79 -14.30 -38.68 -13.59
C LEU A 79 -13.31 -37.51 -13.50
N VAL A 80 -13.81 -36.31 -13.24
CA VAL A 80 -12.98 -35.10 -13.11
C VAL A 80 -13.43 -34.30 -11.90
N TYR A 81 -12.49 -33.89 -11.06
CA TYR A 81 -12.67 -32.96 -9.95
C TYR A 81 -12.07 -31.61 -10.31
N THR A 82 -12.82 -30.53 -10.10
CA THR A 82 -12.34 -29.16 -10.31
C THR A 82 -13.13 -28.17 -9.46
N ILE A 83 -12.89 -26.87 -9.64
CA ILE A 83 -13.71 -25.79 -9.09
C ILE A 83 -14.45 -25.11 -10.24
N GLY A 84 -15.73 -24.83 -10.03
CA GLY A 84 -16.56 -24.08 -10.97
C GLY A 84 -17.55 -23.16 -10.29
N LEU A 85 -18.33 -22.44 -11.11
CA LEU A 85 -19.36 -21.52 -10.63
C LEU A 85 -20.74 -22.19 -10.69
N ILE A 86 -21.40 -22.36 -9.55
CA ILE A 86 -22.77 -22.88 -9.45
C ILE A 86 -23.61 -21.86 -8.68
N ASP A 87 -24.68 -21.36 -9.32
CA ASP A 87 -25.56 -20.33 -8.77
C ASP A 87 -24.80 -19.08 -8.29
N GLY A 88 -23.78 -18.67 -9.04
CA GLY A 88 -22.94 -17.52 -8.71
C GLY A 88 -21.94 -17.75 -7.57
N LYS A 89 -21.87 -18.98 -7.03
CA LYS A 89 -20.92 -19.36 -5.97
C LYS A 89 -19.87 -20.31 -6.50
N VAL A 90 -18.62 -20.04 -6.13
CA VAL A 90 -17.49 -20.94 -6.37
C VAL A 90 -17.73 -22.21 -5.55
N LYS A 91 -17.79 -23.37 -6.23
CA LYS A 91 -17.96 -24.68 -5.59
C LYS A 91 -17.07 -25.70 -6.27
N PRO A 92 -16.58 -26.73 -5.57
CA PRO A 92 -15.99 -27.87 -6.22
C PRO A 92 -17.06 -28.62 -7.01
N ILE A 93 -16.69 -29.06 -8.21
CA ILE A 93 -17.55 -29.75 -9.17
C ILE A 93 -16.92 -31.10 -9.50
N GLY A 94 -17.72 -32.15 -9.38
CA GLY A 94 -17.41 -33.46 -9.93
C GLY A 94 -18.13 -33.66 -11.26
N TYR A 95 -17.38 -33.99 -12.32
CA TYR A 95 -17.91 -34.42 -13.62
C TYR A 95 -18.07 -35.94 -13.64
N TYR A 96 -19.18 -36.43 -14.16
CA TYR A 96 -19.45 -37.86 -14.32
C TYR A 96 -20.25 -38.11 -15.58
N VAL A 97 -20.25 -39.35 -16.06
CA VAL A 97 -21.08 -39.79 -17.17
C VAL A 97 -22.28 -40.57 -16.63
N ASP A 98 -23.50 -40.26 -17.09
CA ASP A 98 -24.70 -41.01 -16.71
C ASP A 98 -24.88 -42.30 -17.52
N GLY A 99 -25.94 -43.07 -17.23
CA GLY A 99 -26.20 -44.37 -17.87
C GLY A 99 -26.44 -44.30 -19.39
N ASP A 100 -26.68 -43.11 -19.92
CA ASP A 100 -26.90 -42.85 -21.35
C ASP A 100 -25.67 -42.17 -22.00
N ASN A 101 -24.51 -42.24 -21.35
CA ASN A 101 -23.27 -41.60 -21.77
C ASN A 101 -23.28 -40.06 -21.81
N ASN A 102 -24.19 -39.40 -21.10
CA ASN A 102 -24.19 -37.92 -21.04
C ASN A 102 -23.26 -37.40 -19.95
N ILE A 103 -22.52 -36.33 -20.24
CA ILE A 103 -21.67 -35.64 -19.26
C ILE A 103 -22.52 -34.80 -18.31
N ARG A 104 -22.53 -35.19 -17.05
CA ARG A 104 -23.21 -34.53 -15.93
C ARG A 104 -22.20 -33.93 -14.96
N THR A 105 -22.66 -32.94 -14.21
CA THR A 105 -21.89 -32.28 -13.15
C THR A 105 -22.65 -32.35 -11.84
N ARG A 106 -21.92 -32.36 -10.72
CA ARG A 106 -22.51 -32.26 -9.38
C ARG A 106 -21.63 -31.40 -8.48
N ALA A 107 -22.25 -30.48 -7.76
CA ALA A 107 -21.59 -29.76 -6.67
C ALA A 107 -21.20 -30.76 -5.57
N ILE A 108 -19.96 -30.70 -5.12
CA ILE A 108 -19.48 -31.48 -3.97
C ILE A 108 -19.07 -30.56 -2.83
N LYS A 109 -18.93 -31.14 -1.64
CA LYS A 109 -18.48 -30.44 -0.43
C LYS A 109 -17.00 -30.08 -0.54
N MET A 110 -16.60 -28.90 -0.04
CA MET A 110 -15.20 -28.45 -0.07
C MET A 110 -14.29 -29.40 0.71
N GLU A 111 -14.79 -29.89 1.85
CA GLU A 111 -14.06 -30.84 2.70
C GLU A 111 -13.70 -32.12 1.93
N ALA A 112 -14.54 -32.55 0.97
CA ALA A 112 -14.26 -33.72 0.14
C ALA A 112 -13.14 -33.47 -0.89
N LEU A 113 -13.00 -32.24 -1.39
CA LEU A 113 -11.90 -31.86 -2.27
C LEU A 113 -10.60 -31.71 -1.47
N GLU A 114 -10.65 -31.12 -0.28
CA GLU A 114 -9.50 -31.01 0.62
C GLU A 114 -8.95 -32.39 0.99
N HIS A 115 -9.81 -33.34 1.37
CA HIS A 115 -9.40 -34.71 1.65
C HIS A 115 -8.77 -35.41 0.44
N LEU A 116 -9.23 -35.10 -0.79
CA LEU A 116 -8.63 -35.64 -2.01
C LEU A 116 -7.21 -35.11 -2.20
N ILE A 117 -7.00 -33.82 -2.01
CA ILE A 117 -5.69 -33.17 -2.15
C ILE A 117 -4.73 -33.69 -1.08
N GLU A 118 -5.19 -33.83 0.17
CA GLU A 118 -4.39 -34.41 1.26
C GLU A 118 -4.01 -35.86 1.00
N ALA A 119 -4.97 -36.68 0.54
CA ALA A 119 -4.71 -38.07 0.18
C ALA A 119 -3.69 -38.17 -0.97
N LEU A 120 -3.70 -37.21 -1.90
CA LEU A 120 -2.73 -37.13 -2.99
C LEU A 120 -1.33 -36.69 -2.52
N GLY A 121 -1.22 -35.95 -1.41
CA GLY A 121 0.06 -35.48 -0.86
C GLY A 121 0.95 -36.59 -0.32
N ASN A 122 0.35 -37.71 0.11
CA ASN A 122 1.01 -38.86 0.73
C ASN A 122 0.68 -40.17 0.02
N VAL A 123 0.78 -40.20 -1.30
CA VAL A 123 0.35 -41.37 -2.09
C VAL A 123 1.36 -42.49 -2.04
N ARG A 124 0.83 -43.70 -1.82
CA ARG A 124 1.58 -44.94 -1.97
C ARG A 124 1.42 -45.49 -3.39
N ILE A 125 2.56 -45.76 -4.05
CA ILE A 125 2.60 -46.40 -5.36
C ILE A 125 2.44 -47.91 -5.16
N LYS A 126 1.40 -48.51 -5.77
CA LYS A 126 1.12 -49.95 -5.56
C LYS A 126 2.23 -50.87 -6.06
N SER A 127 2.88 -50.52 -7.17
CA SER A 127 3.89 -51.37 -7.82
C SER A 127 5.22 -51.42 -7.06
N THR A 128 5.59 -50.35 -6.36
CA THR A 128 6.88 -50.23 -5.66
C THR A 128 6.74 -50.19 -4.14
N GLY A 129 5.54 -49.90 -3.62
CA GLY A 129 5.30 -49.72 -2.19
C GLY A 129 5.84 -48.41 -1.62
N GLU A 130 6.44 -47.55 -2.45
CA GLU A 130 7.06 -46.28 -2.09
C GLU A 130 6.02 -45.18 -1.84
N ILE A 131 6.36 -44.23 -0.97
CA ILE A 131 5.59 -43.00 -0.75
C ILE A 131 6.18 -41.92 -1.65
N LYS A 132 5.38 -41.40 -2.58
CA LYS A 132 5.78 -40.30 -3.46
C LYS A 132 5.17 -39.00 -2.96
N PHE A 133 6.02 -38.09 -2.52
CA PHE A 133 5.61 -36.71 -2.27
C PHE A 133 5.46 -35.98 -3.61
N MET A 134 4.38 -35.22 -3.79
CA MET A 134 4.11 -34.44 -5.00
C MET A 134 4.15 -32.94 -4.67
N PRO A 135 5.32 -32.28 -4.75
CA PRO A 135 5.49 -30.86 -4.37
C PRO A 135 4.54 -29.89 -5.12
N TRP A 136 4.11 -30.26 -6.33
CA TRP A 136 3.19 -29.45 -7.15
C TRP A 136 1.73 -29.51 -6.68
N LEU A 137 1.37 -30.37 -5.72
CA LEU A 137 0.03 -30.37 -5.12
C LEU A 137 -0.25 -29.11 -4.31
N GLU A 138 0.76 -28.53 -3.66
CA GLU A 138 0.61 -27.26 -2.95
C GLU A 138 0.17 -26.15 -3.91
N GLN A 139 0.68 -26.13 -5.14
CA GLN A 139 0.25 -25.16 -6.15
C GLN A 139 -1.20 -25.36 -6.60
N ILE A 140 -1.70 -26.61 -6.61
CA ILE A 140 -3.10 -26.92 -6.90
C ILE A 140 -3.99 -26.48 -5.72
N LYS A 141 -3.53 -26.75 -4.49
CA LYS A 141 -4.18 -26.34 -3.25
C LYS A 141 -4.27 -24.82 -3.13
N GLU A 142 -3.17 -24.09 -3.35
CA GLU A 142 -3.13 -22.63 -3.43
C GLU A 142 -4.06 -22.08 -4.52
N SER A 143 -4.12 -22.73 -5.68
CA SER A 143 -5.03 -22.32 -6.77
C SER A 143 -6.49 -22.48 -6.38
N PHE A 144 -6.82 -23.49 -5.56
CA PHE A 144 -8.17 -23.70 -5.04
C PHE A 144 -8.48 -22.81 -3.83
N GLU A 145 -7.53 -22.61 -2.91
CA GLU A 145 -7.66 -21.75 -1.73
C GLU A 145 -7.74 -20.27 -2.08
N SER A 146 -6.94 -19.80 -3.05
CA SER A 146 -7.01 -18.42 -3.57
C SER A 146 -8.37 -18.09 -4.17
N ILE A 147 -9.07 -19.08 -4.73
CA ILE A 147 -10.39 -18.93 -5.34
C ILE A 147 -11.53 -19.21 -4.34
N ASN A 148 -11.27 -20.03 -3.32
CA ASN A 148 -12.18 -20.25 -2.19
C ASN A 148 -12.15 -19.11 -1.15
N ASN A 149 -11.04 -18.38 -1.05
CA ASN A 149 -10.98 -17.07 -0.42
C ASN A 149 -11.57 -16.05 -1.39
N SER A 150 -12.90 -16.02 -1.48
CA SER A 150 -13.60 -15.07 -2.33
C SER A 150 -13.28 -13.63 -1.90
N PHE A 151 -12.43 -12.95 -2.67
CA PHE A 151 -12.23 -11.52 -2.50
C PHE A 151 -13.23 -10.74 -3.35
N THR A 152 -13.76 -9.66 -2.79
CA THR A 152 -14.68 -8.78 -3.50
C THR A 152 -14.10 -7.39 -3.59
N THR A 153 -14.24 -6.74 -4.74
CA THR A 153 -13.91 -5.32 -4.87
C THR A 153 -15.15 -4.45 -4.74
N GLU A 154 -15.00 -3.33 -4.06
CA GLU A 154 -16.05 -2.34 -3.79
C GLU A 154 -15.50 -0.94 -4.01
N TYR A 155 -16.33 -0.01 -4.50
CA TYR A 155 -16.01 1.41 -4.56
C TYR A 155 -16.94 2.18 -3.63
N VAL A 156 -16.34 3.01 -2.79
CA VAL A 156 -17.05 3.93 -1.91
C VAL A 156 -16.51 5.35 -2.07
N LYS A 157 -17.23 6.33 -1.53
CA LYS A 157 -16.67 7.69 -1.41
C LYS A 157 -15.40 7.68 -0.57
N VAL A 158 -14.50 8.62 -0.81
CA VAL A 158 -13.22 8.65 -0.10
C VAL A 158 -13.48 8.98 1.37
N SER A 159 -14.32 9.97 1.63
CA SER A 159 -14.77 10.35 2.98
C SER A 159 -15.39 9.17 3.73
N GLU A 160 -16.43 8.55 3.16
CA GLU A 160 -17.14 7.40 3.75
C GLU A 160 -16.21 6.22 4.00
N GLY A 161 -15.21 6.00 3.14
CA GLY A 161 -14.19 4.95 3.31
C GLY A 161 -13.32 5.14 4.54
N TYR A 162 -12.99 6.39 4.90
CA TYR A 162 -12.20 6.71 6.08
C TYR A 162 -12.96 6.56 7.39
N ASP A 163 -14.29 6.68 7.35
CA ASP A 163 -15.18 6.51 8.50
C ASP A 163 -15.68 5.07 8.68
N MET A 164 -15.23 4.14 7.83
CA MET A 164 -15.62 2.74 7.96
C MET A 164 -15.10 2.12 9.27
N PRO A 165 -15.96 1.44 10.06
CA PRO A 165 -15.57 0.88 11.35
C PRO A 165 -14.52 -0.22 11.21
N ASP A 166 -14.55 -0.96 10.10
CA ASP A 166 -13.65 -2.07 9.79
C ASP A 166 -12.43 -1.65 8.94
N LEU A 167 -12.23 -0.35 8.73
CA LEU A 167 -11.01 0.16 8.12
C LEU A 167 -9.78 -0.28 8.95
N PRO A 168 -8.74 -0.85 8.33
CA PRO A 168 -7.50 -1.20 9.03
C PRO A 168 -6.86 0.03 9.70
N SER A 169 -5.88 -0.21 10.59
CA SER A 169 -5.19 0.88 11.29
C SER A 169 -4.65 1.92 10.30
N SER A 170 -5.05 3.18 10.50
CA SER A 170 -4.67 4.31 9.66
C SER A 170 -4.73 5.58 10.50
N CYS A 171 -3.74 6.45 10.35
CA CYS A 171 -3.69 7.74 11.05
C CYS A 171 -4.80 8.73 10.62
N GLN A 172 -5.58 8.39 9.59
CA GLN A 172 -6.70 9.20 9.09
C GLN A 172 -8.05 8.48 9.29
N LYS A 173 -8.08 7.34 10.00
CA LYS A 173 -9.33 6.62 10.28
C LYS A 173 -10.25 7.45 11.17
N GLY A 174 -11.52 7.57 10.79
CA GLY A 174 -12.53 8.37 11.49
C GLY A 174 -12.41 9.87 11.23
N HIS A 175 -11.63 10.26 10.21
CA HIS A 175 -11.45 11.64 9.75
C HIS A 175 -11.92 11.79 8.30
N GLY A 176 -13.02 11.13 7.93
CA GLY A 176 -13.56 11.15 6.57
C GLY A 176 -13.91 12.55 6.07
N GLU A 177 -14.28 13.46 6.97
CA GLU A 177 -14.60 14.86 6.67
C GLU A 177 -13.47 15.57 5.91
N ARG A 178 -12.20 15.20 6.17
CA ARG A 178 -11.02 15.79 5.53
C ARG A 178 -10.93 15.50 4.04
N PHE A 179 -11.64 14.46 3.60
CA PHE A 179 -11.60 13.95 2.23
C PHE A 179 -12.86 14.29 1.43
N GLU A 180 -13.82 15.06 1.96
CA GLU A 180 -15.07 15.41 1.26
C GLU A 180 -14.82 16.10 -0.09
N PHE A 181 -13.79 16.93 -0.18
CA PHE A 181 -13.40 17.58 -1.44
C PHE A 181 -12.97 16.55 -2.52
N MET A 182 -12.65 15.31 -2.18
CA MET A 182 -12.26 14.28 -3.16
C MET A 182 -13.44 13.45 -3.66
N ASP A 183 -14.61 13.48 -3.02
CA ASP A 183 -15.67 12.48 -3.27
C ASP A 183 -16.25 12.48 -4.69
N ILE A 184 -16.13 13.60 -5.40
CA ILE A 184 -16.53 13.70 -6.81
C ILE A 184 -15.35 13.50 -7.77
N LEU A 185 -14.12 13.51 -7.27
CA LEU A 185 -12.87 13.45 -8.03
C LEU A 185 -12.28 12.04 -8.05
N ALA A 186 -12.49 11.29 -6.97
CA ALA A 186 -11.97 9.94 -6.76
C ALA A 186 -12.95 9.07 -5.98
N ARG A 187 -12.67 7.78 -5.94
CA ARG A 187 -13.34 6.81 -5.05
C ARG A 187 -12.31 5.96 -4.33
N MET A 188 -12.63 5.51 -3.12
CA MET A 188 -11.82 4.50 -2.45
C MET A 188 -12.20 3.12 -2.98
N LEU A 189 -11.25 2.45 -3.63
CA LEU A 189 -11.35 1.06 -4.02
C LEU A 189 -10.95 0.19 -2.83
N LEU A 190 -11.81 -0.75 -2.45
CA LEU A 190 -11.62 -1.68 -1.35
C LEU A 190 -11.53 -3.11 -1.89
N LEU A 191 -10.59 -3.90 -1.36
CA LEU A 191 -10.55 -5.35 -1.49
C LEU A 191 -10.98 -5.97 -0.17
N ARG A 192 -12.09 -6.71 -0.18
CA ARG A 192 -12.61 -7.40 1.00
C ARG A 192 -12.41 -8.90 0.90
N ASP A 193 -12.16 -9.57 2.02
CA ASP A 193 -12.18 -11.02 2.09
C ASP A 193 -13.61 -11.59 2.18
N LYS A 194 -13.71 -12.92 2.27
CA LYS A 194 -14.98 -13.65 2.40
C LYS A 194 -15.79 -13.32 3.65
N ASN A 195 -15.15 -12.77 4.69
CA ASN A 195 -15.78 -12.34 5.93
C ASN A 195 -16.17 -10.86 5.88
N GLY A 196 -15.91 -10.18 4.77
CA GLY A 196 -16.17 -8.76 4.57
C GLY A 196 -15.09 -7.84 5.12
N LYS A 197 -13.98 -8.36 5.68
CA LYS A 197 -12.89 -7.52 6.22
C LYS A 197 -12.11 -6.88 5.07
N ILE A 198 -11.79 -5.59 5.19
CA ILE A 198 -10.90 -4.88 4.25
C ILE A 198 -9.47 -5.42 4.37
N GLN A 199 -8.92 -5.89 3.26
CA GLN A 199 -7.59 -6.49 3.14
C GLN A 199 -6.62 -5.60 2.35
N ALA A 200 -7.15 -4.80 1.43
CA ALA A 200 -6.40 -3.76 0.73
C ALA A 200 -7.32 -2.61 0.33
N ARG A 201 -6.73 -1.44 0.09
CA ARG A 201 -7.41 -0.24 -0.38
C ARG A 201 -6.49 0.65 -1.21
N ALA A 202 -7.08 1.48 -2.07
CA ALA A 202 -6.40 2.56 -2.78
C ALA A 202 -7.41 3.63 -3.21
N TYR A 203 -6.96 4.83 -3.54
CA TYR A 203 -7.81 5.78 -4.25
C TYR A 203 -7.76 5.51 -5.75
N VAL A 204 -8.89 5.67 -6.42
CA VAL A 204 -8.97 5.68 -7.87
C VAL A 204 -9.53 7.01 -8.31
N TRP A 205 -8.65 7.83 -8.87
CA TRP A 205 -8.97 9.11 -9.49
C TRP A 205 -9.75 8.89 -10.77
N ASN A 206 -10.76 9.73 -11.00
CA ASN A 206 -11.63 9.63 -12.15
C ASN A 206 -10.85 9.78 -13.47
N LYS A 207 -11.35 9.09 -14.51
CA LYS A 207 -10.78 9.16 -15.86
C LYS A 207 -10.70 10.61 -16.35
N GLY A 208 -9.55 10.97 -16.92
CA GLY A 208 -9.32 12.29 -17.52
C GLY A 208 -8.96 13.40 -16.52
N LEU A 209 -8.86 13.09 -15.23
CA LEU A 209 -8.50 14.08 -14.20
C LEU A 209 -6.98 14.27 -14.08
N VAL A 210 -6.21 13.18 -14.10
CA VAL A 210 -4.76 13.23 -13.91
C VAL A 210 -4.06 13.63 -15.21
N LYS A 211 -3.15 14.60 -15.10
CA LYS A 211 -2.25 15.02 -16.17
C LYS A 211 -0.83 14.55 -15.87
N ARG A 212 -0.09 14.12 -16.90
CA ARG A 212 1.32 13.71 -16.83
C ARG A 212 2.18 14.69 -17.62
N TYR A 213 3.30 15.09 -17.04
CA TYR A 213 4.30 15.91 -17.72
C TYR A 213 5.11 15.07 -18.72
N LYS A 214 5.18 15.53 -19.96
CA LYS A 214 5.94 14.89 -21.04
C LYS A 214 6.30 15.93 -22.10
N ASN A 215 7.54 15.90 -22.58
CA ASN A 215 8.00 16.76 -23.68
C ASN A 215 7.78 18.27 -23.46
N GLY A 216 7.82 18.76 -22.22
CA GLY A 216 7.64 20.18 -21.92
C GLY A 216 6.20 20.61 -21.60
N GLU A 217 5.23 19.69 -21.66
CA GLU A 217 3.82 20.01 -21.42
C GLU A 217 3.10 18.91 -20.63
N TYR A 218 1.93 19.26 -20.06
CA TYR A 218 1.08 18.32 -19.35
C TYR A 218 0.02 17.73 -20.29
N GLU A 219 0.04 16.40 -20.44
CA GLU A 219 -0.94 15.63 -21.21
C GLU A 219 -1.92 14.91 -20.27
N THR A 220 -3.22 14.96 -20.56
CA THR A 220 -4.23 14.21 -19.79
C THR A 220 -4.10 12.70 -19.99
N ILE A 221 -4.15 11.93 -18.89
CA ILE A 221 -4.24 10.47 -18.93
C ILE A 221 -5.70 10.07 -19.18
N ASP A 222 -5.97 9.44 -20.33
CA ASP A 222 -7.33 9.01 -20.73
C ASP A 222 -7.80 7.71 -20.03
N LYS A 223 -7.42 7.52 -18.77
CA LYS A 223 -7.76 6.36 -17.93
C LYS A 223 -8.02 6.80 -16.49
N PRO A 224 -8.84 6.05 -15.71
CA PRO A 224 -8.80 6.18 -14.26
C PRO A 224 -7.39 5.89 -13.75
N CYS A 225 -6.97 6.57 -12.69
CA CYS A 225 -5.62 6.42 -12.13
C CYS A 225 -5.69 5.97 -10.68
N CYS A 226 -5.00 4.88 -10.35
CA CYS A 226 -4.88 4.38 -8.99
C CYS A 226 -3.72 5.07 -8.28
N ASP A 227 -4.00 5.55 -7.08
CA ASP A 227 -3.03 6.06 -6.11
C ASP A 227 -2.30 4.89 -5.41
N LEU A 228 -1.54 5.19 -4.36
CA LEU A 228 -0.81 4.22 -3.57
C LEU A 228 -1.75 3.11 -3.02
N ILE A 229 -1.34 1.86 -3.21
CA ILE A 229 -2.05 0.69 -2.67
C ILE A 229 -1.59 0.40 -1.25
N TYR A 230 -2.53 0.43 -0.31
CA TYR A 230 -2.36 -0.05 1.06
C TYR A 230 -2.91 -1.46 1.18
N ALA A 231 -2.06 -2.43 1.51
CA ALA A 231 -2.46 -3.83 1.62
C ALA A 231 -1.85 -4.46 2.88
N GLU A 232 -2.58 -5.39 3.52
CA GLU A 232 -2.09 -6.12 4.69
C GLU A 232 -0.86 -7.00 4.36
N ASN A 233 -0.75 -7.48 3.12
CA ASN A 233 0.41 -8.23 2.62
C ASN A 233 0.54 -8.14 1.09
N SER A 234 1.62 -8.70 0.54
CA SER A 234 1.89 -8.71 -0.90
C SER A 234 0.83 -9.44 -1.71
N THR A 235 0.23 -10.51 -1.20
CA THR A 235 -0.82 -11.26 -1.91
C THR A 235 -2.03 -10.39 -2.22
N TYR A 236 -2.51 -9.60 -1.24
CA TYR A 236 -3.67 -8.72 -1.45
C TYR A 236 -3.34 -7.54 -2.37
N ARG A 237 -2.11 -7.02 -2.31
CA ARG A 237 -1.62 -6.03 -3.26
C ARG A 237 -1.64 -6.57 -4.68
N ASP A 238 -1.13 -7.78 -4.91
CA ASP A 238 -1.02 -8.38 -6.24
C ASP A 238 -2.40 -8.72 -6.83
N ILE A 239 -3.37 -9.09 -5.99
CA ILE A 239 -4.79 -9.23 -6.39
C ILE A 239 -5.35 -7.88 -6.85
N LEU A 240 -5.09 -6.79 -6.11
CA LEU A 240 -5.58 -5.46 -6.48
C LEU A 240 -4.90 -4.96 -7.76
N LEU A 241 -3.60 -5.17 -7.94
CA LEU A 241 -2.86 -4.84 -9.17
C LEU A 241 -3.46 -5.56 -10.39
N SER A 242 -3.77 -6.85 -10.25
CA SER A 242 -4.43 -7.64 -11.30
C SER A 242 -5.82 -7.09 -11.64
N TYR A 243 -6.55 -6.59 -10.64
CA TYR A 243 -7.82 -5.91 -10.83
C TYR A 243 -7.65 -4.58 -11.59
N LEU A 244 -6.65 -3.77 -11.26
CA LEU A 244 -6.37 -2.52 -11.97
C LEU A 244 -6.10 -2.78 -13.46
N GLU A 245 -5.20 -3.71 -13.77
CA GLU A 245 -4.87 -4.10 -15.15
C GLU A 245 -6.12 -4.58 -15.92
N SER A 246 -6.91 -5.45 -15.31
CA SER A 246 -8.14 -6.00 -15.93
C SER A 246 -9.24 -4.97 -16.18
N ASN A 247 -9.19 -3.81 -15.52
CA ASN A 247 -10.18 -2.73 -15.66
C ASN A 247 -9.58 -1.48 -16.32
N ASP A 248 -8.39 -1.59 -16.93
CA ASP A 248 -7.67 -0.50 -17.61
C ASP A 248 -7.46 0.74 -16.71
N ILE A 249 -7.14 0.51 -15.43
CA ILE A 249 -6.81 1.55 -14.46
C ILE A 249 -5.28 1.71 -14.41
N PHE A 250 -4.80 2.93 -14.63
CA PHE A 250 -3.38 3.24 -14.62
C PHE A 250 -2.84 3.30 -13.19
N ASN A 251 -1.83 2.51 -12.86
CA ASN A 251 -1.20 2.56 -11.54
C ASN A 251 -0.12 3.66 -11.48
N LEU A 252 -0.31 4.68 -10.64
CA LEU A 252 0.67 5.76 -10.46
C LEU A 252 1.91 5.27 -9.70
N TRP A 253 1.71 4.47 -8.66
CA TRP A 253 2.77 3.90 -7.80
C TRP A 253 3.12 2.48 -8.25
N GLY A 254 3.91 2.38 -9.31
CA GLY A 254 4.19 1.06 -9.92
C GLY A 254 5.15 1.09 -11.11
N GLN A 255 5.97 2.13 -11.23
CA GLN A 255 6.91 2.26 -12.34
C GLN A 255 8.08 1.24 -12.25
N CYS A 256 8.22 0.48 -11.16
CA CYS A 256 9.23 -0.58 -11.02
C CYS A 256 8.76 -1.77 -10.17
N ASN A 257 9.32 -2.96 -10.48
CA ASN A 257 8.96 -4.27 -9.89
C ASN A 257 9.47 -4.50 -8.46
N VAL A 258 10.46 -3.74 -7.98
CA VAL A 258 11.14 -4.02 -6.69
C VAL A 258 10.67 -3.08 -5.58
N TYR A 259 10.56 -1.78 -5.88
CA TYR A 259 10.03 -0.77 -4.98
C TYR A 259 9.00 0.07 -5.74
N PRO A 260 7.72 0.06 -5.36
CA PRO A 260 6.74 0.94 -5.96
C PRO A 260 7.12 2.37 -5.60
N PHE A 261 7.49 3.14 -6.61
CA PHE A 261 7.71 4.57 -6.53
C PHE A 261 6.75 5.25 -7.51
N ILE A 262 6.50 6.52 -7.27
CA ILE A 262 5.83 7.40 -8.22
C ILE A 262 6.91 8.30 -8.83
N ASP A 263 6.89 8.51 -10.15
CA ASP A 263 7.66 9.62 -10.70
C ASP A 263 7.13 10.89 -10.01
N GLY A 264 7.95 11.46 -9.12
CA GLY A 264 7.54 12.48 -8.16
C GLY A 264 7.70 13.88 -8.73
N ALA A 265 8.44 14.73 -8.02
CA ALA A 265 8.83 16.03 -8.53
C ALA A 265 10.02 15.93 -9.50
N LEU A 266 9.98 16.75 -10.54
CA LEU A 266 11.03 16.84 -11.56
C LEU A 266 11.98 18.03 -11.31
N GLY A 267 11.67 18.87 -10.31
CA GLY A 267 12.37 20.13 -10.05
C GLY A 267 11.80 21.30 -10.86
N ASP A 268 12.34 22.50 -10.61
CA ASP A 268 11.99 23.74 -11.32
C ASP A 268 10.49 24.05 -11.34
N GLY A 269 9.77 23.73 -10.25
CA GLY A 269 8.35 23.99 -10.15
C GLY A 269 7.44 22.89 -10.76
N ILE A 270 7.98 21.75 -11.19
CA ILE A 270 7.26 20.76 -12.00
C ILE A 270 7.10 19.42 -11.27
N GLY A 271 5.85 19.00 -11.04
CA GLY A 271 5.51 17.61 -10.67
C GLY A 271 5.33 16.73 -11.90
N TYR A 272 5.77 15.46 -11.87
CA TYR A 272 5.57 14.55 -13.00
C TYR A 272 4.09 14.30 -13.29
N TYR A 273 3.25 14.24 -12.25
CA TYR A 273 1.80 14.24 -12.37
C TYR A 273 1.20 15.47 -11.66
N LYS A 274 0.03 15.89 -12.14
CA LYS A 274 -0.81 16.85 -11.42
C LYS A 274 -2.30 16.60 -11.62
N ILE A 275 -3.09 17.13 -10.70
CA ILE A 275 -4.53 17.32 -10.86
C ILE A 275 -4.85 18.81 -10.67
N GLU A 276 -5.89 19.29 -11.36
CA GLU A 276 -6.39 20.64 -11.22
C GLU A 276 -7.79 20.55 -10.59
N LEU A 277 -7.94 21.11 -9.41
CA LEU A 277 -9.18 21.04 -8.65
C LEU A 277 -10.24 21.95 -9.27
N PRO A 278 -11.48 21.48 -9.44
CA PRO A 278 -12.60 22.38 -9.70
C PRO A 278 -12.73 23.42 -8.58
N THR A 279 -13.22 24.62 -8.92
CA THR A 279 -13.30 25.75 -7.99
C THR A 279 -13.91 25.40 -6.63
N ALA A 280 -15.05 24.69 -6.61
CA ALA A 280 -15.70 24.29 -5.36
C ALA A 280 -14.83 23.36 -4.50
N ASN A 281 -14.12 22.41 -5.11
CA ASN A 281 -13.24 21.48 -4.39
C ASN A 281 -11.98 22.19 -3.88
N LYS A 282 -11.48 23.16 -4.66
CA LYS A 282 -10.38 24.04 -4.26
C LYS A 282 -10.76 24.86 -3.02
N GLU A 283 -11.93 25.49 -3.03
CA GLU A 283 -12.46 26.25 -1.90
C GLU A 283 -12.64 25.36 -0.65
N MET A 284 -13.20 24.16 -0.80
CA MET A 284 -13.31 23.20 0.30
C MET A 284 -11.96 22.81 0.91
N LEU A 285 -10.93 22.59 0.07
CA LEU A 285 -9.59 22.26 0.55
C LEU A 285 -8.93 23.45 1.25
N LEU A 286 -9.12 24.67 0.74
CA LEU A 286 -8.60 25.88 1.37
C LEU A 286 -9.24 26.13 2.73
N ASP A 287 -10.56 25.98 2.85
CA ASP A 287 -11.27 26.04 4.13
C ASP A 287 -10.70 24.98 5.09
N ALA A 288 -10.51 23.74 4.62
CA ALA A 288 -9.92 22.68 5.44
C ALA A 288 -8.50 23.02 5.93
N ILE A 289 -7.67 23.65 5.09
CA ILE A 289 -6.33 24.12 5.46
C ILE A 289 -6.41 25.27 6.49
N GLU A 290 -7.34 26.21 6.34
CA GLU A 290 -7.52 27.32 7.28
C GLU A 290 -7.88 26.84 8.69
N TYR A 291 -8.71 25.78 8.79
CA TYR A 291 -9.17 25.21 10.06
C TYR A 291 -8.37 23.99 10.53
N ASN A 292 -7.16 23.78 10.02
CA ASN A 292 -6.26 22.65 10.38
C ASN A 292 -6.97 21.29 10.32
N ASN A 293 -7.75 21.10 9.26
CA ASN A 293 -8.50 19.88 8.97
C ASN A 293 -8.23 19.34 7.55
N ALA A 294 -7.05 19.65 7.00
CA ALA A 294 -6.62 19.18 5.69
C ALA A 294 -6.31 17.67 5.69
N PRO A 295 -6.50 16.96 4.58
CA PRO A 295 -6.15 15.54 4.47
C PRO A 295 -4.62 15.33 4.39
N TRP A 296 -4.15 14.18 4.84
CA TRP A 296 -2.89 13.63 4.31
C TRP A 296 -3.15 13.02 2.93
N LEU A 297 -2.36 13.38 1.91
CA LEU A 297 -2.42 12.81 0.57
C LEU A 297 -1.12 12.10 0.18
N ASP A 298 -1.22 10.97 -0.55
CA ASP A 298 -0.05 10.16 -0.92
C ASP A 298 0.58 10.58 -2.24
N CYS A 299 -0.14 10.50 -3.36
CA CYS A 299 0.33 11.03 -4.65
C CYS A 299 0.44 12.55 -4.63
N PHE A 300 -0.71 13.22 -4.50
CA PHE A 300 -0.92 14.62 -4.87
C PHE A 300 -0.91 15.49 -3.62
N ASN A 301 0.27 15.74 -3.08
CA ASN A 301 0.44 16.28 -1.73
C ASN A 301 1.06 17.69 -1.68
N HIS A 302 1.50 18.25 -2.81
CA HIS A 302 1.94 19.64 -2.90
C HIS A 302 0.86 20.48 -3.60
N PHE A 303 0.32 21.48 -2.92
CA PHE A 303 -0.85 22.24 -3.34
C PHE A 303 -0.51 23.70 -3.66
N LYS A 304 -0.93 24.15 -4.85
CA LYS A 304 -0.88 25.55 -5.29
C LYS A 304 -2.27 26.18 -5.21
N SER A 305 -2.42 27.18 -4.35
CA SER A 305 -3.72 27.69 -3.92
C SER A 305 -4.41 28.60 -4.93
N ASP A 306 -3.66 29.38 -5.69
CA ASP A 306 -4.20 30.30 -6.69
C ASP A 306 -4.79 29.54 -7.89
N THR A 307 -4.05 28.56 -8.42
CA THR A 307 -4.47 27.73 -9.56
C THR A 307 -5.35 26.55 -9.15
N GLY A 308 -5.23 26.06 -7.91
CA GLY A 308 -5.91 24.85 -7.45
C GLY A 308 -5.22 23.56 -7.90
N GLU A 309 -3.94 23.63 -8.23
CA GLU A 309 -3.17 22.48 -8.71
C GLU A 309 -2.59 21.69 -7.54
N LEU A 310 -2.72 20.36 -7.60
CA LEU A 310 -2.01 19.45 -6.72
C LEU A 310 -0.98 18.65 -7.53
N PHE A 311 0.28 18.75 -7.14
CA PHE A 311 1.42 18.11 -7.78
C PHE A 311 1.81 16.82 -7.08
N SER A 312 2.32 15.86 -7.85
CA SER A 312 2.84 14.61 -7.32
C SER A 312 4.22 14.76 -6.71
N TYR A 313 4.43 14.16 -5.54
CA TYR A 313 5.73 14.09 -4.88
C TYR A 313 5.89 12.76 -4.13
N ASP A 314 7.02 12.08 -4.32
CA ASP A 314 7.30 10.78 -3.71
C ASP A 314 7.88 10.93 -2.31
N TRP A 315 7.00 11.13 -1.34
CA TRP A 315 7.37 11.28 0.06
C TRP A 315 8.05 10.03 0.66
N LYS A 316 7.89 8.85 0.06
CA LYS A 316 8.55 7.63 0.54
C LYS A 316 10.02 7.59 0.17
N HIS A 317 10.38 8.23 -0.94
CA HIS A 317 11.76 8.33 -1.38
C HIS A 317 12.46 9.58 -0.86
N PHE A 318 11.76 10.71 -0.89
CA PHE A 318 12.33 12.02 -0.55
C PHE A 318 12.08 12.45 0.89
N GLY A 319 11.18 11.78 1.61
CA GLY A 319 10.85 12.09 3.01
C GLY A 319 9.58 12.94 3.15
N TYR A 320 9.23 13.25 4.40
CA TYR A 320 8.00 13.98 4.75
C TYR A 320 8.12 14.81 6.03
N SER A 321 9.32 14.92 6.61
CA SER A 321 9.62 15.76 7.76
C SER A 321 10.13 17.14 7.35
N ASP A 322 10.17 18.09 8.28
CA ASP A 322 10.64 19.46 7.99
C ASP A 322 12.03 19.49 7.33
N ASN A 323 12.92 18.59 7.73
CA ASN A 323 14.29 18.49 7.21
C ASN A 323 14.40 17.84 5.82
N ASP A 324 13.33 17.17 5.37
CA ASP A 324 13.31 16.43 4.11
C ASP A 324 12.64 17.22 2.97
N LEU A 325 11.78 18.18 3.34
CA LEU A 325 10.89 18.86 2.42
C LEU A 325 11.53 20.10 1.80
N ASP A 326 11.21 20.34 0.54
CA ASP A 326 11.70 21.48 -0.24
C ASP A 326 10.54 22.09 -1.03
N PHE A 327 10.09 23.29 -0.65
CA PHE A 327 9.03 24.03 -1.35
C PHE A 327 9.45 24.49 -2.74
N SER A 328 10.74 24.48 -3.09
CA SER A 328 11.21 24.86 -4.43
C SER A 328 11.08 23.74 -5.47
N ILE A 329 10.80 22.51 -5.02
CA ILE A 329 10.81 21.33 -5.89
C ILE A 329 9.65 21.33 -6.89
N VAL A 330 8.51 21.89 -6.48
CA VAL A 330 7.32 22.15 -7.30
C VAL A 330 6.73 23.51 -6.95
N ASP A 331 5.96 24.14 -7.84
CA ASP A 331 5.34 25.43 -7.53
C ASP A 331 4.11 25.21 -6.63
N ASN A 332 4.28 25.36 -5.31
CA ASN A 332 3.24 25.11 -4.32
C ASN A 332 3.27 26.11 -3.15
N ASP A 333 2.15 26.25 -2.47
CA ASP A 333 2.02 27.08 -1.26
C ASP A 333 1.84 26.24 0.01
N PHE A 334 1.38 24.98 -0.13
CA PHE A 334 1.11 24.08 0.98
C PHE A 334 1.57 22.65 0.70
N ILE A 335 1.99 21.90 1.73
CA ILE A 335 2.29 20.46 1.64
C ILE A 335 1.41 19.67 2.62
N LEU A 336 0.65 18.72 2.09
CA LEU A 336 -0.41 17.93 2.72
C LEU A 336 0.12 16.58 3.26
N LEU A 337 1.20 16.65 4.05
CA LEU A 337 1.90 15.48 4.62
C LEU A 337 1.94 15.51 6.16
N LYS A 338 0.93 16.12 6.81
CA LYS A 338 0.74 16.02 8.26
C LYS A 338 -0.57 15.30 8.56
N THR A 339 -0.51 14.30 9.44
CA THR A 339 -1.71 13.49 9.79
C THR A 339 -2.65 14.23 10.75
N GLY A 340 -2.18 15.29 11.41
CA GLY A 340 -2.96 16.06 12.38
C GLY A 340 -4.09 16.91 11.77
N GLY A 341 -4.05 17.19 10.47
CA GLY A 341 -4.96 18.12 9.80
C GLY A 341 -4.29 19.47 9.44
N GLU A 342 -3.16 19.75 10.07
CA GLU A 342 -2.22 20.82 9.68
C GLU A 342 -1.62 20.55 8.28
N CYS A 343 -0.96 21.54 7.69
CA CYS A 343 -0.08 21.37 6.53
C CYS A 343 1.30 21.96 6.84
N TYR A 344 2.31 21.67 6.01
CA TYR A 344 3.51 22.52 6.00
C TYR A 344 3.24 23.75 5.15
N ARG A 345 3.87 24.86 5.52
CA ARG A 345 3.85 26.13 4.80
C ARG A 345 5.29 26.53 4.49
N GLU A 346 5.51 27.28 3.41
CA GLU A 346 6.86 27.66 2.95
C GLU A 346 7.69 28.31 4.07
N GLY A 347 7.10 29.21 4.84
CA GLY A 347 7.76 29.89 5.98
C GLY A 347 7.88 29.09 7.28
N GLU A 348 7.48 27.81 7.30
CA GLU A 348 7.61 26.93 8.47
C GLU A 348 8.79 25.96 8.33
N LEU A 349 9.26 25.68 7.11
CA LEU A 349 10.41 24.80 6.90
C LEU A 349 11.72 25.51 7.19
N ASN A 350 12.67 24.81 7.81
CA ASN A 350 13.97 25.35 8.18
C ASN A 350 13.87 26.64 9.01
N THR A 351 12.85 26.74 9.87
CA THR A 351 12.71 27.86 10.80
C THR A 351 12.57 27.39 12.25
N GLU A 352 13.31 28.01 13.16
CA GLU A 352 13.19 27.80 14.59
C GLU A 352 12.30 28.89 15.22
N TYR A 353 11.73 28.61 16.39
CA TYR A 353 10.97 29.62 17.14
C TYR A 353 11.91 30.44 18.00
N ASP A 354 12.08 31.72 17.68
CA ASP A 354 12.79 32.68 18.52
C ASP A 354 11.96 32.93 19.78
N GLU A 355 12.37 32.30 20.88
CA GLU A 355 11.70 32.41 22.18
C GLU A 355 11.85 33.82 22.79
N TYR A 356 12.82 34.60 22.32
CA TYR A 356 13.09 35.95 22.81
C TYR A 356 12.16 36.99 22.17
N TYR A 357 12.01 36.98 20.84
CA TYR A 357 11.15 37.91 20.10
C TYR A 357 9.75 37.37 19.78
N GLY A 358 9.53 36.06 19.93
CA GLY A 358 8.25 35.41 19.72
C GLY A 358 7.87 35.21 18.24
N GLU A 359 8.85 35.10 17.35
CA GLU A 359 8.67 34.92 15.91
C GLU A 359 9.47 33.72 15.36
N ARG A 360 9.23 33.34 14.10
CA ARG A 360 10.00 32.27 13.43
C ARG A 360 11.21 32.87 12.73
N ILE A 361 12.37 32.28 12.94
CA ILE A 361 13.67 32.71 12.39
C ILE A 361 14.29 31.57 11.57
N ASP A 362 15.22 31.88 10.67
CA ASP A 362 15.98 30.86 9.93
C ASP A 362 16.71 29.92 10.90
N ALA A 363 16.54 28.60 10.73
CA ALA A 363 17.16 27.60 11.58
C ALA A 363 18.70 27.63 11.51
N ASP A 364 19.28 28.04 10.37
CA ASP A 364 20.74 28.18 10.24
C ASP A 364 21.28 29.39 11.02
N ALA A 365 20.42 30.39 11.27
CA ALA A 365 20.74 31.57 12.07
C ALA A 365 20.29 31.42 13.54
N ALA A 366 19.70 30.29 13.91
CA ALA A 366 19.18 30.07 15.26
C ALA A 366 20.28 29.56 16.20
N VAL A 367 20.43 30.21 17.36
CA VAL A 367 21.38 29.80 18.39
C VAL A 367 20.67 29.63 19.73
N GLU A 368 21.07 28.59 20.48
CA GLU A 368 20.63 28.41 21.86
C GLU A 368 21.43 29.35 22.78
N VAL A 369 20.72 30.20 23.50
CA VAL A 369 21.29 31.17 24.43
C VAL A 369 21.00 30.74 25.86
N THR A 370 22.01 30.86 26.73
CA THR A 370 21.85 30.64 28.18
C THR A 370 22.14 31.92 28.96
N LEU A 371 21.18 32.35 29.78
CA LEU A 371 21.28 33.51 30.66
C LEU A 371 20.76 33.17 32.07
N GLY A 372 21.68 32.93 33.01
CA GLY A 372 21.33 32.51 34.36
C GLY A 372 20.58 31.17 34.34
N ASP A 373 19.33 31.17 34.80
CA ASP A 373 18.45 29.99 34.83
C ASP A 373 17.57 29.86 33.56
N TRP A 374 17.70 30.78 32.60
CA TRP A 374 16.95 30.74 31.35
C TRP A 374 17.81 30.19 30.21
N THR A 375 17.22 29.28 29.42
CA THR A 375 17.77 28.75 28.18
C THR A 375 16.67 28.81 27.12
N GLY A 376 16.99 29.32 25.94
CA GLY A 376 16.04 29.40 24.83
C GLY A 376 16.72 29.71 23.50
N ILE A 377 16.00 29.55 22.39
CA ILE A 377 16.50 29.79 21.04
C ILE A 377 16.23 31.24 20.60
N THR A 378 17.20 31.90 19.96
CA THR A 378 17.03 33.22 19.31
C THR A 378 17.94 33.35 18.08
N HIS A 379 17.77 34.39 17.27
CA HIS A 379 18.61 34.67 16.12
C HIS A 379 20.05 35.02 16.54
N GLU A 380 21.07 34.59 15.78
CA GLU A 380 22.49 34.81 16.09
C GLU A 380 22.86 36.29 16.24
N ASP A 381 22.24 37.18 15.47
CA ASP A 381 22.39 38.64 15.61
C ASP A 381 22.01 39.16 17.02
N ASN A 382 21.19 38.42 17.77
CA ASN A 382 20.77 38.77 19.13
C ASN A 382 21.69 38.17 20.20
N ALA A 383 22.71 37.41 19.80
CA ALA A 383 23.58 36.69 20.70
C ALA A 383 25.05 36.99 20.43
N VAL A 384 25.89 36.75 21.43
CA VAL A 384 27.35 36.78 21.29
C VAL A 384 27.93 35.50 21.87
N TRP A 385 28.94 34.96 21.20
CA TRP A 385 29.67 33.81 21.72
C TRP A 385 30.52 34.24 22.92
N SER A 386 30.48 33.45 24.00
CA SER A 386 31.35 33.58 25.16
C SER A 386 32.19 32.32 25.31
N ASP A 387 33.52 32.46 25.19
CA ASP A 387 34.45 31.36 25.44
C ASP A 387 34.43 30.94 26.92
N TYR A 388 34.25 31.90 27.84
CA TYR A 388 34.16 31.68 29.27
C TYR A 388 32.95 30.79 29.64
N HIS A 389 31.79 31.05 29.04
CA HIS A 389 30.58 30.25 29.28
C HIS A 389 30.50 29.03 28.34
N GLY A 390 31.33 28.97 27.31
CA GLY A 390 31.34 27.90 26.31
C GLY A 390 30.06 27.84 25.47
N GLY A 391 29.45 29.01 25.20
CA GLY A 391 28.16 29.10 24.52
C GLY A 391 27.73 30.53 24.21
N TYR A 392 26.57 30.67 23.56
CA TYR A 392 25.99 31.96 23.24
C TYR A 392 25.26 32.57 24.45
N ILE A 393 25.41 33.89 24.63
CA ILE A 393 24.70 34.72 25.62
C ILE A 393 23.97 35.86 24.89
N LEU A 394 22.90 36.42 25.48
CA LEU A 394 22.18 37.54 24.86
C LEU A 394 23.09 38.76 24.73
N SER A 395 23.14 39.34 23.54
CA SER A 395 24.02 40.47 23.22
C SER A 395 23.72 41.70 24.09
N GLU A 396 22.45 41.97 24.36
CA GLU A 396 22.00 43.08 25.22
C GLU A 396 22.39 42.94 26.70
N ASN A 397 22.69 41.72 27.18
CA ASN A 397 23.10 41.47 28.55
C ASN A 397 24.60 41.19 28.66
N SER A 398 25.30 41.19 27.52
CA SER A 398 26.71 40.89 27.44
C SER A 398 27.58 42.06 27.94
N VAL A 399 28.72 41.73 28.52
CA VAL A 399 29.76 42.62 29.00
C VAL A 399 31.06 42.13 28.42
N TRP A 400 31.72 42.98 27.62
CA TRP A 400 33.05 42.69 27.06
C TRP A 400 34.12 42.75 28.15
N VAL A 401 35.01 41.77 28.15
CA VAL A 401 36.11 41.63 29.11
C VAL A 401 37.43 41.75 28.35
N ASP A 402 38.10 42.90 28.52
CA ASP A 402 39.22 43.32 27.68
C ASP A 402 40.49 42.47 27.84
N GLY A 403 40.66 41.82 28.99
CA GLY A 403 41.84 41.03 29.28
C GLY A 403 41.90 39.70 28.55
N ASP A 404 40.74 39.08 28.31
CA ASP A 404 40.62 37.76 27.68
C ASP A 404 40.00 37.81 26.28
N GLU A 405 39.67 39.02 25.81
CA GLU A 405 38.99 39.27 24.54
C GLU A 405 37.68 38.45 24.42
N ASP A 406 36.89 38.44 25.49
CA ASP A 406 35.72 37.59 25.62
C ASP A 406 34.51 38.31 26.25
N TYR A 407 33.32 37.71 26.17
CA TYR A 407 32.07 38.23 26.74
C TYR A 407 31.64 37.46 28.00
N THR A 408 30.98 38.16 28.91
CA THR A 408 30.22 37.56 30.02
C THR A 408 28.91 38.31 30.25
N TYR A 409 28.13 38.02 31.28
CA TYR A 409 26.92 38.79 31.62
C TYR A 409 26.79 39.01 33.13
N SER A 410 26.03 40.06 33.49
CA SER A 410 25.75 40.39 34.89
C SER A 410 24.87 39.33 35.54
N GLY A 411 25.32 38.74 36.66
CA GLY A 411 24.58 37.70 37.38
C GLY A 411 25.06 36.27 37.10
N SER A 412 26.03 36.09 36.20
CA SER A 412 26.71 34.81 35.91
C SER A 412 27.54 34.23 37.07
N GLY A 413 27.58 34.89 38.22
CA GLY A 413 28.47 34.54 39.35
C GLY A 413 29.91 35.01 39.18
N VAL A 414 30.24 35.61 38.04
CA VAL A 414 31.58 36.11 37.72
C VAL A 414 31.84 37.44 38.42
N ARG A 415 33.04 37.59 39.00
CA ARG A 415 33.49 38.85 39.60
C ARG A 415 34.31 39.63 38.58
N LEU A 416 33.81 40.81 38.23
CA LEU A 416 34.48 41.75 37.35
C LEU A 416 35.10 42.89 38.14
N VAL A 417 36.22 43.41 37.65
CA VAL A 417 36.85 44.66 38.14
C VAL A 417 36.98 45.62 36.98
N GLU A 418 36.62 46.87 37.24
CA GLU A 418 36.71 47.97 36.29
C GLU A 418 37.99 48.77 36.53
N ILE A 419 38.80 48.92 35.49
CA ILE A 419 40.02 49.73 35.47
C ILE A 419 40.02 50.55 34.18
N ASP A 420 40.14 51.87 34.28
CA ASP A 420 40.15 52.79 33.13
C ASP A 420 38.98 52.55 32.15
N ASP A 421 37.76 52.44 32.68
CA ASP A 421 36.50 52.19 31.95
C ASP A 421 36.45 50.84 31.20
N LYS A 422 37.30 49.89 31.58
CA LYS A 422 37.39 48.55 30.98
C LYS A 422 37.15 47.47 32.04
N ALA A 423 36.41 46.42 31.68
CA ALA A 423 36.12 45.30 32.57
C ALA A 423 37.14 44.18 32.42
N TYR A 424 37.57 43.62 33.55
CA TYR A 424 38.49 42.49 33.66
C TYR A 424 37.93 41.42 34.59
N PHE A 425 38.22 40.14 34.33
CA PHE A 425 37.94 39.10 35.31
C PHE A 425 38.83 39.27 36.54
N PHE A 426 38.22 39.30 37.74
CA PHE A 426 38.94 39.47 39.00
C PHE A 426 40.04 38.43 39.21
N GLU A 427 39.79 37.19 38.78
CA GLU A 427 40.73 36.07 38.94
C GLU A 427 42.00 36.22 38.10
N MET A 428 42.01 37.12 37.13
CA MET A 428 43.12 37.32 36.17
C MET A 428 43.89 38.63 36.42
N LEU A 429 43.54 39.41 37.45
CA LEU A 429 44.21 40.68 37.75
C LEU A 429 45.71 40.54 38.07
N ASP A 430 46.13 39.43 38.66
CA ASP A 430 47.54 39.14 38.92
C ASP A 430 48.37 38.94 37.62
N VAL A 431 47.70 38.65 36.50
CA VAL A 431 48.31 38.46 35.17
C VAL A 431 48.38 39.78 34.38
N TYR A 432 47.40 40.67 34.53
CA TYR A 432 47.34 41.94 33.78
C TYR A 432 48.10 43.12 34.42
N CYS A 433 48.49 43.03 35.69
CA CYS A 433 49.26 44.06 36.40
C CYS A 433 50.80 43.89 36.33
N ALA A 434 51.31 43.03 35.43
CA ALA A 434 52.74 42.87 35.13
C ALA A 434 53.08 43.46 33.76
#